data_AF-A0A6G5QEH0-F1
#
_entry.id   AF-A0A6G5QEH0-F1
#
_cell.length_a   1.000
_cell.length_b   1.000
_cell.length_c   1.000
_cell.angle_alpha   90.00
_cell.angle_beta   90.00
_cell.angle_gamma   90.00
#
_symmetry.space_group_name_H-M   'P 1'
#
loop_
_entity.id
_entity.type
_entity.pdbx_description
1 polymer ?
#
loop_
_entity_poly.entity_id
_entity_poly.type
_entity_poly.pdbx_seq_one_letter_code
_entity_poly.pdbx_strand_id
1 'polypeptide(L)' 'MWHDEALNQNLNPIIRGAVLHTKFVRIHPFIDGNGGTARLLLNTELLKAGYPMAIIKKMIGQSIMRL' A
#
# COMPACT_ATOMS: atom_id res chain seq x y z
N MET A 1 -10.49 2.83 13.72
CA MET A 1 -10.50 2.68 12.24
C MET A 1 -9.95 1.29 11.89
N TRP A 2 -10.23 0.68 10.72
CA TRP A 2 -9.80 -0.71 10.44
C TRP A 2 -8.29 -0.94 10.63
N HIS A 3 -7.49 0.11 10.41
CA HIS A 3 -6.05 0.10 10.56
C HIS A 3 -5.60 -0.08 12.01
N ASP A 4 -6.24 0.64 12.94
CA ASP A 4 -5.95 0.56 14.38
C ASP A 4 -6.30 -0.82 14.93
N GLU A 5 -7.39 -1.40 14.43
CA GLU A 5 -7.80 -2.76 14.78
C GLU A 5 -6.77 -3.79 14.30
N ALA A 6 -6.24 -3.63 13.07
CA ALA A 6 -5.17 -4.49 12.56
C ALA A 6 -3.86 -4.36 13.36
N LEU A 7 -3.57 -3.18 13.91
CA LEU A 7 -2.44 -2.99 14.84
C LEU A 7 -2.69 -3.76 16.15
N ASN A 8 -3.89 -3.64 16.72
CA ASN A 8 -4.27 -4.32 17.97
C ASN A 8 -4.31 -5.85 17.82
N GLN A 9 -4.61 -6.36 16.62
CA GLN A 9 -4.59 -7.80 16.31
C GLN A 9 -3.18 -8.32 15.96
N ASN A 10 -2.14 -7.49 16.08
CA ASN A 10 -0.75 -7.86 15.82
C ASN A 10 -0.51 -8.47 14.42
N LEU A 11 -1.26 -7.97 13.42
CA LEU A 11 -1.18 -8.45 12.04
C LEU A 11 0.22 -8.19 11.46
N ASN A 12 0.73 -9.16 10.67
CA ASN A 12 2.05 -9.04 10.06
C ASN A 12 2.19 -7.70 9.29
N PRO A 13 3.21 -6.87 9.56
CA PRO A 13 3.37 -5.55 8.95
C PRO A 13 3.36 -5.56 7.42
N ILE A 14 3.89 -6.62 6.80
CA ILE A 14 3.89 -6.80 5.34
C ILE A 14 2.45 -6.94 4.82
N ILE A 15 1.66 -7.79 5.48
CA ILE A 15 0.25 -7.99 5.13
C ILE A 15 -0.54 -6.70 5.35
N ARG A 16 -0.33 -6.02 6.47
CA ARG A 16 -1.00 -4.76 6.78
C ARG A 16 -0.71 -3.68 5.73
N GLY A 17 0.56 -3.51 5.36
CA GLY A 17 0.97 -2.60 4.30
C GLY A 17 0.36 -2.94 2.94
N ALA A 18 0.33 -4.23 2.57
CA ALA A 18 -0.26 -4.70 1.31
C ALA A 18 -1.78 -4.45 1.25
N VAL A 19 -2.48 -4.67 2.36
CA VAL A 19 -3.92 -4.38 2.48
C VAL A 19 -4.18 -2.87 2.40
N LEU A 20 -3.37 -2.04 3.05
CA LEU A 20 -3.47 -0.57 2.95
C LEU A 20 -3.32 -0.09 1.52
N HIS A 21 -2.26 -0.53 0.82
CA HIS A 21 -2.06 -0.22 -0.59
C HIS A 21 -3.27 -0.63 -1.44
N THR A 22 -3.75 -1.87 -1.27
CA THR A 22 -4.84 -2.42 -2.07
C THR A 22 -6.16 -1.69 -1.82
N LYS A 23 -6.52 -1.47 -0.55
CA LYS A 23 -7.74 -0.73 -0.18
C LYS A 23 -7.71 0.70 -0.72
N PHE A 24 -6.57 1.38 -0.60
CA PHE A 24 -6.43 2.76 -1.07
C PHE A 24 -6.56 2.87 -2.60
N VAL A 25 -5.84 2.04 -3.37
CA VAL A 25 -5.94 2.05 -4.84
C VAL A 25 -7.35 1.71 -5.32
N ARG A 26 -8.05 0.83 -4.61
CA ARG A 26 -9.42 0.44 -4.93
C ARG A 26 -10.43 1.56 -4.71
N ILE A 27 -10.27 2.38 -3.67
CA ILE A 27 -11.15 3.53 -3.41
C ILE A 27 -10.88 4.65 -4.43
N HIS A 28 -9.62 4.82 -4.84
CA HIS A 28 -9.19 5.83 -5.82
C HIS A 28 -9.66 7.26 -5.49
N PRO A 29 -9.34 7.79 -4.29
CA PRO A 29 -9.97 9.02 -3.78
C PRO A 29 -9.49 10.31 -4.43
N PHE A 30 -8.39 10.29 -5.21
CA PHE A 30 -7.82 11.47 -5.83
C PHE A 30 -7.95 11.43 -7.36
N ILE A 31 -7.89 12.62 -7.98
CA ILE A 31 -7.92 12.76 -9.46
C ILE A 31 -6.67 12.13 -10.10
N ASP A 32 -5.50 12.28 -9.46
CA ASP A 32 -4.24 11.66 -9.87
C ASP A 32 -3.38 11.35 -8.62
N GLY A 33 -2.28 10.63 -8.79
CA GLY A 33 -1.30 10.33 -7.75
C GLY A 33 -1.64 9.10 -6.90
N ASN A 34 -2.79 8.44 -7.16
CA ASN A 34 -3.26 7.31 -6.34
C ASN A 34 -2.23 6.19 -6.20
N GLY A 35 -1.57 5.82 -7.30
CA GLY A 35 -0.53 4.79 -7.28
C GLY A 35 0.70 5.22 -6.46
N GLY A 36 1.07 6.51 -6.50
CA GLY A 36 2.17 7.06 -5.69
C GLY A 36 1.84 7.02 -4.21
N THR A 37 0.68 7.55 -3.83
CA THR A 37 0.20 7.57 -2.44
C THR A 37 0.02 6.16 -1.87
N ALA A 38 -0.49 5.22 -2.66
CA ALA A 38 -0.62 3.82 -2.23
C ALA A 38 0.74 3.19 -1.87
N ARG A 39 1.77 3.45 -2.67
CA ARG A 39 3.15 2.99 -2.42
C ARG A 39 3.74 3.66 -1.19
N LEU A 40 3.46 4.95 -0.99
CA LEU A 40 3.88 5.66 0.21
C LEU A 40 3.25 5.05 1.46
N LEU A 41 1.93 4.79 1.46
CA LEU A 41 1.23 4.15 2.58
C LEU A 41 1.79 2.77 2.94
N LEU A 42 2.07 1.94 1.92
CA LEU A 42 2.76 0.66 2.12
C LEU A 42 4.11 0.85 2.81
N ASN A 43 4.95 1.74 2.27
CA ASN A 43 6.30 1.96 2.77
C ASN A 43 6.30 2.60 4.15
N THR A 44 5.36 3.48 4.46
CA THR A 44 5.17 4.04 5.81
C THR A 44 4.93 2.93 6.83
N GLU A 45 4.10 1.94 6.52
CA GLU A 45 3.86 0.83 7.45
C GLU A 45 5.05 -0.09 7.63
N LEU A 46 5.78 -0.37 6.56
CA LEU A 46 7.00 -1.16 6.63
C LEU A 46 8.06 -0.44 7.48
N LEU A 47 8.27 0.86 7.24
CA LEU A 47 9.24 1.67 7.97
C LEU A 47 8.91 1.79 9.45
N LYS A 48 7.64 1.99 9.82
CA LYS A 48 7.20 2.00 11.24
C LYS A 48 7.53 0.69 11.96
N ALA A 49 7.54 -0.42 11.23
CA ALA A 49 7.85 -1.75 11.75
C ALA A 49 9.33 -2.14 11.61
N GLY A 50 10.22 -1.21 11.17
CA GLY A 50 11.65 -1.46 11.00
C GLY A 50 12.04 -2.25 9.75
N TYR A 51 11.11 -2.43 8.80
CA TYR A 51 11.39 -3.09 7.52
C TYR A 51 11.94 -2.10 6.49
N PRO A 52 12.78 -2.58 5.55
CA PRO A 52 13.21 -1.75 4.42
C PRO A 52 12.01 -1.38 3.53
N MET A 53 12.14 -0.26 2.81
CA MET A 53 11.12 0.14 1.84
C MET A 53 10.95 -0.90 0.72
N ALA A 54 9.71 -1.17 0.36
CA ALA A 54 9.39 -2.01 -0.78
C ALA A 54 9.53 -1.22 -2.08
N ILE A 55 10.34 -1.74 -3.00
CA ILE A 55 10.49 -1.23 -4.37
C ILE A 55 9.66 -2.12 -5.30
N ILE A 56 8.48 -1.63 -5.68
CA ILE A 56 7.61 -2.32 -6.64
C ILE A 56 8.07 -1.97 -8.06
N LYS A 57 8.78 -2.89 -8.71
CA LYS A 57 9.20 -2.72 -10.11
C LYS A 57 8.00 -2.79 -11.04
N LYS A 58 7.84 -1.77 -11.88
CA LYS A 58 6.93 -1.84 -13.04
C LYS A 58 7.63 -2.66 -14.12
N MET A 59 6.99 -3.73 -14.58
CA MET A 59 7.47 -4.46 -15.75
C MET A 59 7.18 -3.63 -16.99
N ILE A 60 8.22 -3.32 -17.77
CA ILE A 60 8.09 -2.57 -19.03
C ILE A 60 7.25 -3.44 -19.97
N GLY A 61 6.02 -3.00 -20.29
CA GLY A 61 5.05 -3.77 -21.07
C GLY A 61 3.63 -3.83 -20.48
N GLN A 62 3.44 -3.55 -19.18
CA GLN A 62 2.10 -3.41 -18.58
C GLN A 62 1.49 -2.02 -18.82
N SER A 63 1.49 -1.58 -20.08
CA SER A 63 0.38 -0.72 -20.51
C SER A 63 -0.86 -1.61 -20.47
N ILE A 64 -2.03 -1.04 -20.17
CA ILE A 64 -3.33 -1.72 -20.19
C ILE A 64 -3.57 -2.79 -19.10
N MET A 65 -3.65 -2.36 -17.84
CA MET A 65 -4.80 -2.75 -17.01
C MET A 65 -4.88 -1.82 -15.80
N ARG A 66 -5.95 -1.01 -15.75
CA ARG A 66 -6.70 -0.67 -14.53
C ARG A 66 -7.71 0.44 -14.84
N LEU A 67 -8.97 -0.01 -14.98
CA LEU A 67 -10.24 0.73 -14.96
C LEU A 67 -10.46 1.73 -16.09
#